data_AF-A0A8X8ZMY2-F1
#
_entry.id   AF-A0A8X8ZMY2-F1
#
_cell.length_a   1.000
_cell.length_b   1.000
_cell.length_c   1.000
_cell.angle_alpha   90.00
_cell.angle_beta   90.00
_cell.angle_gamma   90.00
#
_symmetry.space_group_name_H-M   'P 1'
#
loop_
_entity.id
_entity.type
_entity.pdbx_description
1 polymer ?
#
loop_
_entity_poly.entity_id
_entity_poly.type
_entity_poly.pdbx_seq_one_letter_code
_entity_poly.pdbx_strand_id
1 'polypeptide(L)'
;MFDNSKAFLDSAGVKDKSKMVLEEDPISLEKRYLEARKTAILEKAAKIISQISLEVDRLGAQVSALESVVSRGGNVADKDVATLVEMLMNQLLKLESISDSADADVQLQSKMQVRRVHKYVETLDSMKMKKPPEIEDSPNLRQQPAVITTEWEMFDSIPTTASPGHPSNFTWNLL
;
A
#
# COMPACT_ATOMS: atom_id res chain seq x y z
N MET A 1 -2.83 23.19 -37.49
CA MET A 1 -4.27 23.08 -37.15
C MET A 1 -4.45 21.81 -36.34
N PHE A 2 -5.14 21.87 -35.21
CA PHE A 2 -5.35 20.72 -34.35
C PHE A 2 -6.43 19.81 -34.97
N ASP A 3 -6.05 18.60 -35.36
CA ASP A 3 -6.97 17.56 -35.84
C ASP A 3 -7.96 17.16 -34.73
N ASN A 4 -9.25 17.30 -35.01
CA ASN A 4 -10.34 16.90 -34.13
C ASN A 4 -10.92 15.58 -34.66
N SER A 5 -10.24 14.46 -34.40
CA SER A 5 -10.53 13.15 -35.00
C SER A 5 -11.85 12.47 -34.53
N LYS A 6 -12.74 13.24 -33.89
CA LYS A 6 -14.11 12.82 -33.48
C LYS A 6 -15.23 13.60 -34.15
N ALA A 7 -14.92 14.47 -35.12
CA ALA A 7 -15.93 15.25 -35.83
C ALA A 7 -16.76 14.38 -36.78
N PHE A 8 -18.08 14.63 -36.84
CA PHE A 8 -18.98 13.97 -37.77
C PHE A 8 -18.99 14.70 -39.13
N LEU A 9 -19.12 13.96 -40.22
CA LEU A 9 -19.01 14.50 -41.59
C LEU A 9 -20.11 15.53 -41.91
N ASP A 10 -21.31 15.35 -41.35
CA ASP A 10 -22.44 16.28 -41.48
C ASP A 10 -22.14 17.64 -40.82
N SER A 11 -21.48 17.62 -39.65
CA SER A 11 -21.02 18.84 -38.96
C SER A 11 -19.93 19.59 -39.72
N ALA A 12 -19.19 18.88 -40.59
CA ALA A 12 -18.19 19.46 -41.49
C ALA A 12 -18.78 19.88 -42.85
N GLY A 13 -20.11 19.78 -43.04
CA GLY A 13 -20.79 20.20 -44.27
C GLY A 13 -20.63 19.22 -45.45
N VAL A 14 -20.17 17.99 -45.19
CA VAL A 14 -20.10 16.91 -46.19
C VAL A 14 -21.52 16.46 -46.53
N LYS A 15 -21.82 16.36 -47.83
CA LYS A 15 -23.14 16.00 -48.37
C LYS A 15 -23.02 14.81 -49.30
N ASP A 16 -24.17 14.36 -49.82
CA ASP A 16 -24.20 13.36 -50.89
C ASP A 16 -23.30 13.81 -52.06
N LYS A 17 -22.44 12.90 -52.53
CA LYS A 17 -21.46 13.09 -53.61
C LYS A 17 -20.32 14.09 -53.34
N SER A 18 -20.12 14.54 -52.10
CA SER A 18 -18.89 15.25 -51.74
C SER A 18 -17.65 14.43 -52.08
N LYS A 19 -16.63 15.07 -52.67
CA LYS A 19 -15.33 14.43 -52.96
C LYS A 19 -14.37 14.70 -51.81
N MET A 20 -13.70 13.65 -51.34
CA MET A 20 -12.69 13.73 -50.29
C MET A 20 -11.39 13.09 -50.77
N VAL A 21 -10.26 13.62 -50.31
CA VAL A 21 -8.93 13.07 -50.54
C VAL A 21 -8.35 12.71 -49.18
N LEU A 22 -7.84 11.48 -49.07
CA LEU A 22 -7.14 11.03 -47.87
C LEU A 22 -5.65 11.31 -48.05
N GLU A 23 -5.08 12.03 -47.10
CA GLU A 23 -3.65 12.30 -47.02
C GLU A 23 -3.16 11.93 -45.62
N GLU A 24 -2.19 11.04 -45.53
CA GLU A 24 -1.57 10.67 -44.26
C GLU A 24 -0.47 11.68 -43.90
N ASP A 25 -0.60 12.32 -42.74
CA ASP A 25 0.46 13.17 -42.18
C ASP A 25 1.37 12.33 -41.27
N PRO A 26 2.68 12.22 -41.56
CA PRO A 26 3.64 11.50 -40.73
C PRO A 26 3.65 11.95 -39.26
N ILE A 27 3.45 13.25 -38.99
CA ILE A 27 3.43 13.80 -37.63
C ILE A 27 2.18 13.30 -36.88
N SER A 28 1.04 13.28 -37.57
CA SER A 28 -0.22 12.76 -37.03
C SER A 28 -0.16 11.26 -36.76
N LEU A 29 0.56 10.48 -37.59
CA LEU A 29 0.78 9.04 -37.35
C LEU A 29 1.61 8.81 -36.08
N GLU A 30 2.72 9.54 -35.91
CA GLU A 30 3.56 9.44 -34.72
C GLU A 30 2.81 9.85 -33.45
N LYS A 31 2.06 10.95 -33.51
CA LYS A 31 1.19 11.39 -32.42
C LYS A 31 0.17 10.32 -32.04
N ARG A 32 -0.50 9.72 -33.02
CA ARG A 32 -1.48 8.63 -32.79
C ARG A 32 -0.83 7.43 -32.10
N TYR A 33 0.38 7.06 -32.49
CA TYR A 33 1.11 5.94 -31.88
C TYR A 33 1.45 6.21 -30.41
N LEU A 34 1.91 7.42 -30.09
CA LEU A 34 2.20 7.82 -28.71
C LEU A 34 0.95 7.83 -27.83
N GLU A 35 -0.17 8.36 -28.33
CA GLU A 35 -1.43 8.34 -27.60
C GLU A 35 -1.96 6.91 -27.39
N ALA A 36 -1.92 6.05 -28.41
CA ALA A 36 -2.31 4.66 -28.27
C ALA A 36 -1.47 3.92 -27.21
N ARG A 37 -0.16 4.20 -27.15
CA ARG A 37 0.72 3.63 -26.12
C ARG A 37 0.36 4.12 -24.72
N LYS A 38 0.06 5.42 -24.55
CA LYS A 38 -0.41 5.96 -23.26
C LYS A 38 -1.70 5.30 -22.83
N THR A 39 -2.70 5.24 -23.71
CA THR A 39 -3.99 4.58 -23.44
C THR A 39 -3.80 3.13 -23.02
N ALA A 40 -2.96 2.37 -23.71
CA ALA A 40 -2.69 0.97 -23.37
C ALA A 40 -2.08 0.79 -21.95
N ILE A 41 -1.22 1.72 -21.52
CA ILE A 41 -0.65 1.69 -20.15
C ILE A 41 -1.74 1.95 -19.11
N LEU A 42 -2.61 2.94 -19.37
CA LEU A 42 -3.72 3.29 -18.48
C LEU A 42 -4.72 2.15 -18.36
N GLU A 43 -5.13 1.56 -19.48
CA GLU A 43 -6.05 0.41 -19.50
C GLU A 43 -5.47 -0.79 -18.75
N LYS A 44 -4.16 -1.04 -18.90
CA LYS A 44 -3.48 -2.11 -18.16
C LYS A 44 -3.52 -1.84 -16.65
N ALA A 45 -3.23 -0.61 -16.21
CA ALA A 45 -3.28 -0.23 -14.80
C ALA A 45 -4.70 -0.39 -14.23
N ALA A 46 -5.70 0.15 -14.92
CA ALA A 46 -7.12 0.04 -14.54
C ALA A 46 -7.57 -1.42 -14.44
N LYS A 47 -7.13 -2.29 -15.36
CA LYS A 47 -7.41 -3.73 -15.32
C LYS A 47 -6.80 -4.41 -14.09
N ILE A 48 -5.54 -4.09 -13.76
CA ILE A 48 -4.89 -4.67 -12.58
C ILE A 48 -5.60 -4.19 -11.29
N ILE A 49 -5.94 -2.91 -11.19
CA ILE A 49 -6.70 -2.39 -10.04
C ILE A 49 -8.06 -3.09 -9.92
N SER A 50 -8.76 -3.30 -11.03
CA SER A 50 -10.03 -4.02 -11.04
C SER A 50 -9.88 -5.46 -10.52
N GLN A 51 -8.81 -6.15 -10.93
CA GLN A 51 -8.51 -7.50 -10.43
C GLN A 51 -8.17 -7.49 -8.93
N ILE A 52 -7.39 -6.52 -8.46
CA ILE A 52 -7.11 -6.34 -7.03
C ILE A 52 -8.40 -6.06 -6.27
N SER A 53 -9.31 -5.25 -6.82
CA SER A 53 -10.59 -4.94 -6.18
C SER A 53 -11.40 -6.20 -5.90
N LEU A 54 -11.52 -7.09 -6.88
CA LEU A 54 -12.24 -8.35 -6.72
C LEU A 54 -11.62 -9.22 -5.61
N GLU A 55 -10.29 -9.26 -5.53
CA GLU A 55 -9.60 -10.03 -4.50
C GLU A 55 -9.76 -9.40 -3.11
N VAL A 56 -9.71 -8.07 -3.02
CA VAL A 56 -9.98 -7.33 -1.78
C VAL A 56 -11.44 -7.51 -1.33
N ASP A 57 -12.40 -7.56 -2.26
CA ASP A 57 -13.81 -7.88 -1.95
C ASP A 57 -13.93 -9.28 -1.34
N ARG A 58 -13.28 -10.27 -1.96
CA ARG A 58 -13.29 -11.66 -1.51
C ARG A 58 -12.65 -11.81 -0.12
N LEU A 59 -11.51 -11.17 0.10
CA LEU A 59 -10.82 -11.15 1.40
C LEU A 59 -11.67 -10.43 2.45
N GLY A 60 -12.27 -9.30 2.11
CA GLY A 60 -13.18 -8.55 2.98
C GLY A 60 -14.35 -9.41 3.47
N ALA A 61 -14.94 -10.21 2.59
CA ALA A 61 -15.99 -11.15 2.98
C ALA A 61 -15.52 -12.21 3.99
N GLN A 62 -14.27 -12.70 3.85
CA GLN A 62 -13.67 -13.63 4.82
C GLN A 62 -13.41 -12.95 6.16
N VAL A 63 -12.91 -11.71 6.16
CA VAL A 63 -12.74 -10.91 7.39
C VAL A 63 -14.07 -10.72 8.11
N SER A 64 -15.14 -10.35 7.39
CA SER A 64 -16.48 -10.22 7.98
C SER A 64 -17.01 -11.54 8.54
N ALA A 65 -16.71 -12.67 7.89
CA ALA A 65 -17.10 -13.99 8.42
C ALA A 65 -16.39 -14.29 9.74
N LEU A 66 -15.08 -14.03 9.84
CA LEU A 66 -14.32 -14.21 11.09
C LEU A 66 -14.81 -13.26 12.19
N GLU A 67 -15.03 -11.99 11.88
CA GLU A 67 -15.59 -11.00 12.81
C GLU A 67 -16.95 -11.45 13.35
N SER A 68 -17.77 -12.05 12.50
CA SER A 68 -19.08 -12.59 12.87
C SER A 68 -18.94 -13.78 13.83
N VAL A 69 -17.93 -14.64 13.67
CA VAL A 69 -17.65 -15.74 14.62
C VAL A 69 -17.22 -15.19 15.98
N VAL A 70 -16.28 -14.24 15.99
CA VAL A 70 -15.77 -13.62 17.23
C VAL A 70 -16.87 -12.86 17.97
N SER A 71 -17.74 -12.12 17.27
CA SER A 71 -18.84 -11.39 17.89
C SER A 71 -19.89 -12.30 18.54
N ARG A 72 -20.01 -13.55 18.10
CA ARG A 72 -20.82 -14.60 18.75
C ARG A 72 -20.09 -15.35 19.87
N GLY A 73 -18.86 -14.95 20.22
CA GLY A 73 -18.04 -15.61 21.23
C GLY A 73 -17.33 -16.87 20.73
N GLY A 74 -17.33 -17.13 19.42
CA GLY A 74 -16.55 -18.22 18.83
C GLY A 74 -15.07 -17.89 18.78
N ASN A 75 -14.22 -18.93 18.81
CA ASN A 75 -12.78 -18.77 18.68
C ASN A 75 -12.35 -18.90 17.20
N VAL A 76 -11.41 -18.06 16.79
CA VAL A 76 -10.80 -18.09 15.45
C VAL A 76 -9.33 -18.47 15.60
N ALA A 77 -8.87 -19.43 14.79
CA ALA A 77 -7.49 -19.89 14.86
C ALA A 77 -6.52 -18.77 14.41
N ASP A 78 -5.42 -18.58 15.13
CA ASP A 78 -4.43 -17.54 14.80
C ASP A 78 -3.86 -17.68 13.39
N LYS A 79 -3.72 -18.91 12.92
CA LYS A 79 -3.31 -19.21 11.55
C LYS A 79 -4.25 -18.57 10.52
N ASP A 80 -5.57 -18.58 10.75
CA ASP A 80 -6.55 -18.10 9.78
C ASP A 80 -6.51 -16.57 9.71
N VAL A 81 -6.33 -15.91 10.87
CA VAL A 81 -6.11 -14.46 10.94
C VAL A 81 -4.78 -14.10 10.26
N ALA A 82 -3.70 -14.82 10.54
CA ALA A 82 -2.38 -14.57 9.97
C ALA A 82 -2.38 -14.72 8.44
N THR A 83 -3.01 -15.77 7.91
CA THR A 83 -3.14 -15.97 6.45
C THR A 83 -3.90 -14.82 5.79
N LEU A 84 -5.01 -14.33 6.38
CA LEU A 84 -5.73 -13.20 5.81
C LEU A 84 -4.92 -11.90 5.83
N VAL A 85 -4.17 -11.63 6.90
CA VAL A 85 -3.27 -10.47 6.96
C VAL A 85 -2.22 -10.55 5.86
N GLU A 86 -1.58 -11.70 5.68
CA GLU A 86 -0.58 -11.90 4.61
C GLU A 86 -1.18 -11.68 3.22
N MET A 87 -2.37 -12.24 2.95
CA MET A 87 -3.06 -12.05 1.67
C MET A 87 -3.43 -10.59 1.42
N LEU A 88 -3.86 -9.86 2.44
CA LEU A 88 -4.19 -8.42 2.38
C LEU A 88 -2.93 -7.57 2.13
N MET A 89 -1.84 -7.86 2.83
CA MET A 89 -0.54 -7.19 2.64
C MET A 89 0.01 -7.41 1.23
N ASN A 90 -0.16 -8.62 0.68
CA ASN A 90 0.21 -8.90 -0.70
C ASN A 90 -0.61 -8.08 -1.71
N GLN A 91 -1.88 -7.77 -1.45
CA GLN A 91 -2.64 -6.84 -2.29
C GLN A 91 -2.15 -5.40 -2.14
N LEU A 92 -1.77 -4.98 -0.92
CA LEU A 92 -1.23 -3.64 -0.66
C LEU A 92 0.05 -3.39 -1.46
N LEU A 93 1.02 -4.31 -1.43
CA LEU A 93 2.26 -4.21 -2.20
C LEU A 93 2.00 -4.10 -3.71
N LYS A 94 0.99 -4.81 -4.23
CA LYS A 94 0.59 -4.70 -5.63
C LYS A 94 0.00 -3.32 -5.94
N LEU A 95 -0.80 -2.74 -5.05
CA LEU A 95 -1.35 -1.39 -5.22
C LEU A 95 -0.26 -0.33 -5.19
N GLU A 96 0.72 -0.47 -4.30
CA GLU A 96 1.89 0.43 -4.23
C GLU A 96 2.70 0.40 -5.53
N SER A 97 2.88 -0.78 -6.14
CA SER A 97 3.58 -0.91 -7.42
C SER A 97 2.90 -0.18 -8.60
N ILE A 98 1.62 0.19 -8.46
CA ILE A 98 0.83 0.88 -9.49
C ILE A 98 0.69 2.38 -9.17
N SER A 99 1.05 2.81 -7.95
CA SER A 99 0.79 4.16 -7.45
C SER A 99 1.58 5.27 -8.17
N ASP A 100 2.57 4.91 -8.98
CA ASP A 100 3.42 5.86 -9.73
C ASP A 100 2.79 6.32 -11.06
N SER A 101 1.56 5.91 -11.38
CA SER A 101 0.89 6.37 -12.60
C SER A 101 0.55 7.86 -12.52
N ALA A 102 0.84 8.64 -13.58
CA ALA A 102 0.49 10.06 -13.65
C ALA A 102 -1.01 10.35 -13.83
N ASP A 103 -1.85 9.31 -13.90
CA ASP A 103 -3.29 9.42 -14.12
C ASP A 103 -4.06 9.51 -12.80
N ALA A 104 -4.86 10.57 -12.67
CA ALA A 104 -5.56 10.89 -11.43
C ALA A 104 -6.65 9.85 -11.08
N ASP A 105 -7.30 9.27 -12.07
CA ASP A 105 -8.39 8.31 -11.85
C ASP A 105 -7.83 6.96 -11.39
N VAL A 106 -6.75 6.50 -12.03
CA VAL A 106 -6.01 5.29 -11.62
C VAL A 106 -5.47 5.46 -10.19
N GLN A 107 -4.90 6.63 -9.86
CA GLN A 107 -4.45 6.91 -8.50
C GLN A 107 -5.60 6.92 -7.48
N LEU A 108 -6.74 7.51 -7.84
CA LEU A 108 -7.91 7.56 -6.96
C LEU A 108 -8.43 6.16 -6.66
N GLN A 109 -8.57 5.31 -7.68
CA GLN A 109 -8.99 3.92 -7.50
C GLN A 109 -8.00 3.13 -6.65
N SER A 110 -6.69 3.29 -6.88
CA SER A 110 -5.65 2.64 -6.07
C SER A 110 -5.76 3.06 -4.60
N LYS A 111 -5.85 4.36 -4.31
CA LYS A 111 -6.00 4.90 -2.95
C LYS A 111 -7.27 4.39 -2.25
N MET A 112 -8.37 4.25 -2.98
CA MET A 112 -9.60 3.66 -2.44
C MET A 112 -9.36 2.22 -1.99
N GLN A 113 -8.69 1.41 -2.81
CA GLN A 113 -8.38 0.02 -2.46
C GLN A 113 -7.41 -0.09 -1.28
N VAL A 114 -6.40 0.78 -1.19
CA VAL A 114 -5.49 0.85 -0.02
C VAL A 114 -6.26 1.07 1.27
N ARG A 115 -7.20 2.04 1.29
CA ARG A 115 -8.03 2.31 2.47
C ARG A 115 -8.86 1.10 2.90
N ARG A 116 -9.39 0.35 1.94
CA ARG A 116 -10.18 -0.87 2.22
C ARG A 116 -9.30 -1.95 2.82
N VAL A 117 -8.10 -2.17 2.27
CA VAL A 117 -7.13 -3.13 2.80
C VAL A 117 -6.74 -2.79 4.23
N HIS A 118 -6.36 -1.54 4.51
CA HIS A 118 -6.01 -1.10 5.87
C HIS A 118 -7.15 -1.34 6.86
N LYS A 119 -8.39 -0.98 6.50
CA LYS A 119 -9.56 -1.23 7.36
C LYS A 119 -9.73 -2.71 7.71
N TYR A 120 -9.54 -3.61 6.74
CA TYR A 120 -9.65 -5.05 6.99
C TYR A 120 -8.53 -5.57 7.90
N VAL A 121 -7.30 -5.05 7.75
CA VAL A 121 -6.17 -5.40 8.61
C VAL A 121 -6.40 -4.93 10.05
N GLU A 122 -6.83 -3.68 10.25
CA GLU A 122 -7.18 -3.14 11.58
C GLU A 122 -8.26 -3.99 12.29
N THR A 123 -9.23 -4.49 11.51
CA THR A 123 -10.28 -5.39 12.02
C THR A 123 -9.68 -6.72 12.48
N LEU A 124 -8.78 -7.32 11.69
CA LEU A 124 -8.09 -8.56 12.03
C LEU A 124 -7.18 -8.40 13.26
N ASP A 125 -6.46 -7.29 13.37
CA ASP A 125 -5.61 -6.99 14.54
C ASP A 125 -6.43 -6.85 15.82
N SER A 126 -7.61 -6.24 15.72
CA SER A 126 -8.55 -6.14 16.84
C SER A 126 -9.05 -7.51 17.31
N MET A 127 -9.18 -8.50 16.41
CA MET A 127 -9.55 -9.88 16.80
C MET A 127 -8.43 -10.56 17.58
N LYS A 128 -7.16 -10.26 17.31
CA LYS A 128 -6.02 -10.81 18.05
C LYS A 128 -5.97 -10.31 19.50
N MET A 129 -6.33 -9.05 19.72
CA MET A 129 -6.30 -8.43 21.06
C MET A 129 -7.50 -8.79 21.95
N LYS A 130 -8.56 -9.35 21.36
CA LYS A 130 -9.83 -9.64 22.06
C LYS A 130 -9.91 -11.08 22.61
N LYS A 131 -8.84 -11.87 22.47
CA LYS A 131 -8.78 -13.21 23.05
C LYS A 131 -8.77 -13.09 24.57
N PRO A 132 -9.68 -13.77 25.30
CA PRO A 132 -9.61 -13.80 26.76
C PRO A 132 -8.26 -14.41 27.17
N PRO A 133 -7.65 -13.96 28.28
CA PRO A 133 -6.46 -14.62 28.80
C PRO A 133 -6.81 -16.09 29.02
N GLU A 134 -5.99 -16.97 28.46
CA GLU A 134 -6.01 -18.40 28.72
C GLU A 134 -5.87 -18.56 30.25
N ILE A 135 -6.97 -18.89 30.93
CA ILE A 135 -6.91 -19.32 32.32
C ILE A 135 -6.35 -20.73 32.25
N GLU A 136 -5.02 -20.84 32.27
CA GLU A 136 -4.36 -22.09 32.61
C GLU A 136 -4.71 -22.42 34.07
N ASP A 137 -5.67 -23.31 34.24
CA ASP A 137 -5.92 -23.97 35.52
C ASP A 137 -4.69 -24.82 35.88
N SER A 138 -3.86 -24.30 36.79
CA SER A 138 -2.92 -25.11 37.57
C SER A 138 -2.73 -24.50 38.96
N PRO A 139 -3.10 -25.21 40.05
CA PRO A 139 -2.97 -24.66 41.38
C PRO A 139 -1.54 -24.85 41.92
N ASN A 140 -0.91 -23.70 42.20
CA ASN A 140 0.02 -23.42 43.30
C ASN A 140 1.41 -24.11 43.30
N LEU A 141 2.48 -23.29 43.22
CA LEU A 141 3.44 -23.12 44.33
C LEU A 141 4.44 -21.98 44.05
N ARG A 142 4.25 -20.88 44.81
CA ARG A 142 5.27 -19.91 45.28
C ARG A 142 6.47 -19.63 44.38
N GLN A 143 6.45 -18.51 43.66
CA GLN A 143 7.66 -17.74 43.37
C GLN A 143 7.41 -16.24 43.62
N GLN A 144 8.44 -15.62 44.18
CA GLN A 144 8.45 -14.29 44.80
C GLN A 144 8.21 -13.16 43.78
N PRO A 145 7.83 -11.94 44.23
CA PRO A 145 7.81 -10.78 43.33
C PRO A 145 9.25 -10.43 42.95
N ALA A 146 9.68 -10.85 41.76
CA ALA A 146 10.85 -10.27 41.12
C ALA A 146 10.50 -8.82 40.76
N VAL A 147 11.01 -7.89 41.55
CA VAL A 147 11.08 -6.46 41.21
C VAL A 147 11.91 -6.37 39.94
N ILE A 148 11.25 -6.19 38.80
CA ILE A 148 11.93 -5.77 37.57
C ILE A 148 12.19 -4.27 37.76
N THR A 149 13.33 -3.93 38.34
CA THR A 149 13.92 -2.62 38.12
C THR A 149 14.31 -2.58 36.65
N THR A 150 13.58 -1.82 35.85
CA THR A 150 14.03 -1.41 34.52
C THR A 150 15.19 -0.45 34.72
N GLU A 151 16.38 -1.02 34.85
CA GLU A 151 17.64 -0.28 34.92
C GLU A 151 17.97 0.09 33.48
N TRP A 152 17.45 1.25 33.07
CA TRP A 152 17.90 1.93 31.85
C TRP A 152 19.41 2.09 32.00
N GLU A 153 20.18 1.26 31.31
CA GLU A 153 21.63 1.38 31.27
C GLU A 153 21.96 2.80 30.83
N MET A 154 22.43 3.57 31.81
CA MET A 154 22.92 4.93 31.67
C MET A 154 24.03 4.93 30.63
N PHE A 155 23.69 5.49 29.48
CA PHE A 155 24.63 6.11 28.56
C PHE A 155 25.59 7.01 29.35
N ASP A 156 26.88 6.93 28.99
CA ASP A 156 28.03 7.67 29.52
C ASP A 156 28.40 7.44 30.99
N SER A 157 29.49 6.68 31.21
CA SER A 157 30.67 7.13 31.98
C SER A 157 31.74 6.03 32.08
N ILE A 158 32.87 6.21 31.39
CA ILE A 158 34.13 5.50 31.72
C ILE A 158 34.76 6.23 32.91
N PRO A 159 35.10 5.58 34.02
CA PRO A 159 35.98 6.16 35.02
C PRO A 159 37.42 5.85 34.61
N THR A 160 38.18 6.86 34.22
CA THR A 160 39.65 6.76 34.25
C THR A 160 40.21 7.83 35.17
N THR A 161 41.01 7.33 36.10
CA THR A 161 41.61 7.99 37.25
C THR A 161 42.53 9.15 36.85
N ALA A 162 42.53 10.23 37.64
CA ALA A 162 43.46 11.37 37.59
C ALA A 162 44.95 10.90 37.53
N SER A 163 45.94 11.63 36.99
CA SER A 163 46.27 13.08 37.10
C SER A 163 47.46 13.41 36.14
N PRO A 164 48.14 14.58 36.20
CA PRO A 164 47.87 15.83 35.50
C PRO A 164 48.95 16.20 34.44
N GLY A 165 48.58 16.95 33.39
CA GLY A 165 49.56 17.51 32.45
C GLY A 165 48.91 18.53 31.51
N HIS A 166 49.41 19.76 31.56
CA HIS A 166 48.90 20.96 30.88
C HIS A 166 49.32 21.03 29.38
N PRO A 167 48.93 22.04 28.58
CA PRO A 167 48.29 21.87 27.27
C PRO A 167 49.21 22.21 26.09
N SER A 168 48.88 21.71 24.90
CA SER A 168 49.39 22.31 23.66
C SER A 168 48.50 22.02 22.44
N ASN A 169 47.87 23.10 21.97
CA ASN A 169 47.66 23.50 20.58
C ASN A 169 47.81 22.42 19.50
N PHE A 170 46.73 22.14 18.75
CA PHE A 170 46.88 21.70 17.36
C PHE A 170 45.85 22.35 16.44
N THR A 171 46.41 22.94 15.39
CA THR A 171 45.83 23.61 14.24
C THR A 171 45.32 22.60 13.22
N TRP A 172 44.14 22.83 12.63
CA TRP A 172 43.70 22.08 11.45
C TRP A 172 44.24 22.74 10.18
N ASN A 173 45.15 22.04 9.51
CA ASN A 173 45.65 22.36 8.19
C ASN A 173 45.68 21.08 7.35
N LEU A 174 45.37 21.23 6.06
CA LEU A 174 45.36 20.23 4.97
C LEU A 174 44.18 19.25 4.97
N LEU A 175 43.58 18.89 3.83
CA LEU A 175 43.93 19.06 2.41
C LEU A 175 42.61 19.10 1.60
#